data_AF-A0A1C6JI65-F1
#
_entry.id   AF-A0A1C6JI65-F1
#
_cell.length_a   1.000
_cell.length_b   1.000
_cell.length_c   1.000
_cell.angle_alpha   90.00
_cell.angle_beta   90.00
_cell.angle_gamma   90.00
#
_symmetry.space_group_name_H-M   'P 1'
#
loop_
_entity.id
_entity.type
_entity.pdbx_description
1 polymer ?
#
loop_
_entity_poly.entity_id
_entity_poly.type
_entity_poly.pdbx_seq_one_letter_code
_entity_poly.pdbx_strand_id
1 'polypeptide(L)' 'MENLREQLYKAIEKYGIGDERTIAISEELNKFICRAQKQYC' A
#
# COMPACT_ATOMS: atom_id res chain seq x y z
N MET A 1 1.30 5.48 -8.04
CA MET A 1 2.02 4.37 -7.37
C MET A 1 3.05 4.85 -6.36
N GLU A 2 3.91 5.81 -6.72
CA GLU A 2 4.95 6.31 -5.81
C GLU A 2 4.40 6.91 -4.51
N ASN A 3 3.30 7.68 -4.57
CA ASN A 3 2.73 8.30 -3.37
C ASN A 3 2.17 7.28 -2.34
N LEU A 4 1.47 6.23 -2.79
CA LEU A 4 0.94 5.19 -1.89
C LEU A 4 2.06 4.34 -1.26
N ARG A 5 3.14 4.09 -2.01
CA ARG A 5 4.33 3.43 -1.46
C ARG A 5 5.00 4.28 -0.38
N GLU A 6 5.19 5.57 -0.64
CA GLU A 6 5.81 6.47 0.34
C GLU A 6 4.97 6.58 1.63
N GLN A 7 3.64 6.65 1.49
CA GLN A 7 2.72 6.63 2.64
C GLN A 7 2.82 5.32 3.43
N LEU A 8 2.91 4.18 2.75
CA LEU A 8 3.08 2.88 3.40
C LEU A 8 4.40 2.81 4.18
N TYR A 9 5.50 3.29 3.61
CA TYR A 9 6.80 3.33 4.30
C TYR A 9 6.75 4.20 5.56
N LYS A 10 6.16 5.40 5.48
CA LYS A 10 5.99 6.28 6.65
C LYS A 10 5.10 5.66 7.71
N ALA A 11 4.04 4.93 7.32
CA ALA A 11 3.16 4.25 8.25
C ALA A 11 3.86 3.07 8.94
N ILE A 12 4.64 2.27 8.21
CA ILE A 12 5.47 1.19 8.78
C ILE A 12 6.48 1.76 9.78
N GLU A 13 7.18 2.84 9.45
CA GLU A 13 8.16 3.46 10.34
C GLU A 13 7.52 4.00 11.63
N LYS A 14 6.32 4.59 11.52
CA LYS A 14 5.64 5.25 12.64
C LYS A 14 4.82 4.32 13.53
N TYR A 15 4.17 3.32 12.93
CA TYR A 15 3.17 2.48 13.61
C TYR A 15 3.53 0.99 13.59
N GLY A 16 4.47 0.58 12.75
CA GLY A 16 4.83 -0.82 12.54
C GLY A 16 3.96 -1.51 11.49
N ILE A 17 4.39 -2.71 11.11
CA ILE A 17 3.84 -3.48 9.98
C ILE A 17 2.44 -4.05 10.31
N GLY A 18 2.18 -4.35 11.58
CA GLY A 18 0.94 -4.95 12.06
C GLY A 18 -0.14 -3.96 12.52
N ASP A 19 0.12 -2.66 12.44
CA ASP A 19 -0.89 -1.65 12.80
C ASP A 19 -1.99 -1.59 11.72
N GLU A 20 -3.24 -1.45 12.17
CA GLU A 20 -4.42 -1.43 11.30
C GLU A 20 -4.32 -0.35 10.21
N ARG A 21 -3.71 0.80 10.51
CA ARG A 21 -3.50 1.89 9.54
C ARG A 21 -2.51 1.50 8.45
N THR A 22 -1.42 0.81 8.84
CA THR A 22 -0.42 0.30 7.90
C THR A 22 -1.03 -0.79 7.00
N ILE A 23 -1.84 -1.68 7.59
CA ILE A 23 -2.56 -2.72 6.86
C ILE A 23 -3.53 -2.10 5.84
N ALA A 24 -4.31 -1.10 6.23
CA ALA A 24 -5.24 -0.42 5.33
C ALA A 24 -4.54 0.17 4.09
N ILE A 25 -3.39 0.83 4.28
CA ILE A 25 -2.61 1.39 3.16
C ILE A 25 -2.05 0.26 2.28
N SER A 26 -1.59 -0.84 2.89
CA SER A 26 -1.10 -2.01 2.16
C SER A 26 -2.18 -2.63 1.26
N GLU A 27 -3.39 -2.78 1.78
CA GLU A 27 -4.53 -3.29 1.01
C GLU A 27 -4.91 -2.37 -0.15
N GLU A 28 -4.90 -1.05 0.06
CA GLU A 28 -5.18 -0.08 -0.98
C GLU A 28 -4.12 -0.12 -2.10
N LEU A 29 -2.84 -0.19 -1.73
CA LEU A 29 -1.74 -0.38 -2.66
C LEU A 29 -1.90 -1.68 -3.46
N ASN A 30 -2.29 -2.78 -2.80
CA ASN A 30 -2.52 -4.07 -3.44
C ASN A 30 -3.68 -4.01 -4.47
N LYS A 31 -4.79 -3.34 -4.14
CA LYS A 31 -5.90 -3.11 -5.09
C LYS A 31 -5.43 -2.34 -6.33
N PHE A 32 -4.61 -1.31 -6.14
CA PHE A 32 -4.06 -0.54 -7.26
C PHE A 32 -3.15 -1.40 -8.13
N ILE A 33 -2.23 -2.18 -7.53
CA ILE A 33 -1.35 -3.10 -8.26
C ILE A 33 -2.16 -4.11 -9.07
N CYS A 34 -3.16 -4.73 -8.46
CA CYS A 34 -3.99 -5.73 -9.12
C CYS A 34 -4.75 -5.13 -10.32
N ARG A 35 -5.28 -3.92 -10.19
CA ARG A 35 -5.92 -3.21 -11.31
C ARG A 35 -4.94 -2.88 -12.42
N ALA A 36 -3.77 -2.35 -12.07
CA ALA A 36 -2.73 -2.04 -13.04
C ALA A 36 -2.28 -3.31 -13.77
N GLN A 37 -1.99 -4.39 -13.07
CA GLN A 37 -1.58 -5.67 -13.65
C GLN A 37 -2.66 -6.29 -14.54
N LYS A 38 -3.93 -6.24 -14.15
CA LYS A 38 -5.05 -6.68 -15.01
C LYS A 38 -5.17 -5.86 -16.29
N GLN A 39 -4.71 -4.62 -16.29
CA GLN A 39 -4.69 -3.76 -17.47
C GLN A 39 -3.58 -4.13 -18.47
N TYR A 40 -2.60 -4.93 -18.04
CA TYR A 40 -1.47 -5.41 -18.86
C TYR A 40 -1.61 -6.89 -19.25
N CYS A 41 -2.78 -7.50 -19.06
CA CYS A 41 -3.12 -8.85 -19.53
C CYS A 41 -4.07 -8.81 -20.73
#